data_AF-G3YGC6-F1
#
_entry.id   AF-G3YGC6-F1
#
_cell.length_a   1.000
_cell.length_b   1.000
_cell.length_c   1.000
_cell.angle_alpha   90.00
_cell.angle_beta   90.00
_cell.angle_gamma   90.00
#
_symmetry.space_group_name_H-M   'P 1'
#
loop_
_entity.id
_entity.type
_entity.pdbx_description
1 polymer ?
#
loop_
_entity_poly.entity_id
_entity_poly.type
_entity_poly.pdbx_seq_one_letter_code
_entity_poly.pdbx_strand_id
1 'polypeptide(L)'
;MTPRVLPSRNVSNPYLQYWFPMSLNDQATFKAIVLSSLSHERINGLISANMASLTSTKEVVPYLKQYYLDTITSINEALHDSARATADATILAVLMMVEKPLLQDHNEWSKRSPFQAPLHGLQWLDVHSAREPNLVHQMGLHKIISLRGGLAQVKTPGLAAAAFYRVLVNSTLLLSPPPLPFVALSGQNASEIENHLLLGTMNLVNRLNVLNKLPLESELRQVMHGLRAYTANIDDYISGRSPSYSPQAMCDQRNLVQYHLMSIGPIAGTGLGAISEVCRLATIIYSIGVTFPLSGVRAPFGTLAMTLQSELEKNDLLNNWPILEHGDILFLWILMVGGIAARDSPGRGWFIECLSEIMFVSENVQWSCVKEKLQMILWLDIACDMAGRDVWSEAHSLLQNRAQRAKSVPLSPRANQKLKAPCAHCRSKKIKCDKDDPCQNCVRSGLSCGSAGASAAFQARVHVFSMRQKPCDLCRRRRVRCDKEKPCKRCKDGGFRCVYREDQWVESLELRSSQAGCS
;
A
#
# COMPACT_ATOMS: atom_id res chain seq x y z
N MET A 1 19.84 -28.80 14.25
CA MET A 1 19.69 -27.41 14.77
C MET A 1 18.61 -27.41 15.82
N THR A 2 18.86 -26.89 17.03
CA THR A 2 17.78 -26.67 18.00
C THR A 2 16.89 -25.52 17.51
N PRO A 3 15.56 -25.65 17.48
CA PRO A 3 14.68 -24.54 17.14
C PRO A 3 14.97 -23.37 18.08
N ARG A 4 15.43 -22.24 17.52
CA ARG A 4 15.53 -20.98 18.26
C ARG A 4 14.13 -20.42 18.41
N VAL A 5 13.31 -21.07 19.24
CA VAL A 5 12.05 -20.50 19.72
C VAL A 5 12.41 -19.37 20.67
N LEU A 6 11.78 -18.21 20.50
CA LEU A 6 12.06 -17.08 21.39
C LEU A 6 11.66 -17.42 22.82
N PRO A 7 12.34 -16.82 23.82
CA PRO A 7 11.98 -16.97 25.22
C PRO A 7 10.50 -16.64 25.45
N SER A 8 9.85 -17.38 26.35
CA SER A 8 8.57 -16.98 26.93
C SER A 8 8.76 -16.52 28.38
N ARG A 9 7.70 -16.01 29.01
CA ARG A 9 7.74 -15.60 30.43
C ARG A 9 8.45 -16.65 31.29
N ASN A 10 9.55 -16.24 31.93
CA ASN A 10 10.39 -17.05 32.83
C ASN A 10 11.02 -18.32 32.20
N VAL A 11 11.03 -18.46 30.87
CA VAL A 11 11.50 -19.66 30.16
C VAL A 11 12.38 -19.26 28.99
N SER A 12 13.65 -19.63 29.04
CA SER A 12 14.63 -19.22 28.02
C SER A 12 14.45 -19.94 26.68
N ASN A 13 14.02 -21.21 26.68
CA ASN A 13 13.67 -21.94 25.47
C ASN A 13 12.51 -22.91 25.75
N PRO A 14 11.25 -22.52 25.45
CA PRO A 14 10.08 -23.37 25.71
C PRO A 14 10.12 -24.72 24.97
N TYR A 15 10.71 -24.73 23.77
CA TYR A 15 10.82 -25.94 22.97
C TYR A 15 11.68 -26.98 23.67
N LEU A 16 12.90 -26.62 24.07
CA LEU A 16 13.85 -27.55 24.69
C LEU A 16 13.45 -27.94 26.11
N GLN A 17 12.87 -27.02 26.87
CA GLN A 17 12.56 -27.23 28.28
C GLN A 17 11.22 -27.95 28.50
N TYR A 18 10.25 -27.78 27.59
CA TYR A 18 8.89 -28.30 27.79
C TYR A 18 8.36 -29.13 26.62
N TRP A 19 8.49 -28.65 25.38
CA TRP A 19 7.84 -29.33 24.25
C TRP A 19 8.56 -30.62 23.85
N PHE A 20 9.89 -30.61 23.82
CA PHE A 20 10.68 -31.80 23.51
C PHE A 20 10.51 -32.89 24.58
N PRO A 21 10.65 -32.62 25.90
CA PRO A 21 10.35 -33.61 26.94
C PRO A 21 8.92 -34.16 26.89
N MET A 22 7.93 -33.30 26.62
CA MET A 22 6.54 -33.72 26.42
C MET A 22 6.43 -34.70 25.24
N SER A 23 7.11 -34.39 24.14
CA SER A 23 7.08 -35.23 22.93
C SER A 23 7.64 -36.63 23.17
N LEU A 24 8.62 -36.80 24.06
CA LEU A 24 9.17 -38.11 24.38
C LEU A 24 8.15 -39.04 25.07
N ASN A 25 7.08 -38.47 25.64
CA ASN A 25 6.03 -39.19 26.35
C ASN A 25 4.70 -39.25 25.58
N ASP A 26 4.59 -38.62 24.41
CA ASP A 26 3.36 -38.60 23.61
C ASP A 26 3.66 -38.80 22.12
N GLN A 27 3.17 -39.92 21.57
CA GLN A 27 3.49 -40.32 20.19
C GLN A 27 3.00 -39.31 19.15
N ALA A 28 1.83 -38.71 19.34
CA ALA A 28 1.29 -37.73 18.40
C ALA A 28 2.19 -36.49 18.35
N THR A 29 2.59 -35.99 19.52
CA THR A 29 3.48 -34.84 19.67
C THR A 29 4.86 -35.12 19.09
N PHE A 30 5.45 -36.30 19.35
CA PHE A 30 6.74 -36.68 18.78
C PHE A 30 6.73 -36.60 17.25
N LYS A 31 5.79 -37.31 16.63
CA LYS A 31 5.66 -37.38 15.16
C LYS A 31 5.41 -35.99 14.56
N ALA A 32 4.55 -35.20 15.21
CA ALA A 32 4.22 -33.84 14.77
C ALA A 32 5.42 -32.89 14.86
N ILE A 33 6.23 -32.97 15.91
CA ILE A 33 7.46 -32.18 16.05
C ILE A 33 8.47 -32.55 14.97
N VAL A 34 8.66 -33.85 14.69
CA VAL A 34 9.56 -34.30 13.62
C VAL A 34 9.08 -33.76 12.27
N LEU A 35 7.79 -33.92 11.95
CA LEU A 35 7.19 -33.40 10.73
C LEU A 35 7.42 -31.89 10.57
N SER A 36 7.09 -31.11 11.60
CA SER A 36 7.22 -29.65 11.57
C SER A 36 8.68 -29.23 11.41
N SER A 37 9.61 -29.91 12.10
CA SER A 37 11.05 -29.64 12.01
C SER A 37 11.60 -29.93 10.61
N LEU A 38 11.25 -31.07 10.01
CA LEU A 38 11.64 -31.43 8.65
C LEU A 38 11.08 -30.45 7.61
N SER A 39 9.82 -30.04 7.80
CA SER A 39 9.16 -29.10 6.88
C SER A 39 9.78 -27.70 7.00
N HIS A 40 10.08 -27.25 8.22
CA HIS A 40 10.79 -26.00 8.47
C HIS A 40 12.19 -26.00 7.86
N GLU A 41 12.97 -27.06 8.07
CA GLU A 41 14.32 -27.21 7.50
C GLU A 41 14.29 -27.16 5.98
N ARG A 42 13.36 -27.91 5.36
CA ARG A 42 13.15 -27.89 3.91
C ARG A 42 12.86 -26.49 3.39
N ILE A 43 11.95 -25.76 4.02
CA ILE A 43 11.59 -24.40 3.59
C ILE A 43 12.76 -23.44 3.73
N ASN A 44 13.46 -23.51 4.86
CA ASN A 44 14.65 -22.69 5.10
C ASN A 44 15.74 -22.97 4.04
N GLY A 45 15.91 -24.24 3.65
CA GLY A 45 16.80 -24.64 2.55
C GLY A 45 16.40 -24.05 1.20
N LEU A 46 15.11 -24.07 0.87
CA LEU A 46 14.59 -23.51 -0.38
C LEU A 46 14.73 -21.99 -0.44
N ILE A 47 14.43 -21.27 0.64
CA ILE A 47 14.55 -19.80 0.71
C ILE A 47 16.01 -19.35 0.67
N SER A 48 16.91 -20.08 1.34
CA SER A 48 18.34 -19.75 1.38
C SER A 48 19.08 -20.08 0.08
N ALA A 49 18.46 -20.82 -0.84
CA ALA A 49 19.05 -21.29 -2.10
C ALA A 49 20.41 -22.00 -1.92
N ASN A 50 20.62 -22.66 -0.77
CA ASN A 50 21.84 -23.42 -0.51
C ASN A 50 21.79 -24.76 -1.27
N MET A 51 22.71 -24.95 -2.23
CA MET A 51 22.77 -26.15 -3.08
C MET A 51 22.86 -27.48 -2.30
N ALA A 52 23.62 -27.53 -1.20
CA ALA A 52 23.69 -28.73 -0.38
C ALA A 52 22.36 -29.00 0.35
N SER A 53 21.67 -27.93 0.76
CA SER A 53 20.35 -28.01 1.38
C SER A 53 19.28 -28.43 0.36
N LEU A 54 19.35 -27.94 -0.88
CA LEU A 54 18.40 -28.27 -1.95
C LEU A 54 18.37 -29.77 -2.28
N THR A 55 19.51 -30.45 -2.36
CA THR A 55 19.56 -31.90 -2.54
C THR A 55 18.88 -32.63 -1.38
N SER A 56 19.26 -32.27 -0.14
CA SER A 56 18.64 -32.79 1.08
C SER A 56 17.12 -32.53 1.13
N THR A 57 16.65 -31.38 0.64
CA THR A 57 15.21 -31.05 0.64
C THR A 57 14.36 -32.01 -0.19
N LYS A 58 14.91 -32.60 -1.26
CA LYS A 58 14.22 -33.59 -2.10
C LYS A 58 14.16 -34.95 -1.40
N GLU A 59 15.24 -35.34 -0.75
CA GLU A 59 15.35 -36.60 0.00
C GLU A 59 14.42 -36.64 1.23
N VAL A 60 14.10 -35.48 1.80
CA VAL A 60 13.20 -35.37 2.97
C VAL A 60 11.72 -35.58 2.61
N VAL A 61 11.33 -35.49 1.33
CA VAL A 61 9.90 -35.55 0.91
C VAL A 61 9.18 -36.85 1.28
N PRO A 62 9.75 -38.06 1.06
CA PRO A 62 9.12 -39.31 1.48
C PRO A 62 8.87 -39.36 2.99
N TYR A 63 9.83 -38.91 3.80
CA TYR A 63 9.71 -38.84 5.25
C TYR A 63 8.60 -37.87 5.67
N LEU A 64 8.51 -36.68 5.04
CA LEU A 64 7.41 -35.74 5.29
C LEU A 64 6.04 -36.35 5.03
N LYS A 65 5.89 -37.11 3.93
CA LYS A 65 4.63 -37.80 3.62
C LYS A 65 4.28 -38.82 4.70
N GLN A 66 5.25 -39.66 5.08
CA GLN A 66 5.05 -40.70 6.08
C GLN A 66 4.68 -40.10 7.45
N TYR A 67 5.49 -39.17 7.95
CA TYR A 67 5.23 -38.52 9.23
C TYR A 67 3.92 -37.73 9.25
N TYR A 68 3.49 -37.16 8.12
CA TYR A 68 2.19 -36.49 8.05
C TYR A 68 1.03 -37.45 8.27
N LEU A 69 1.05 -38.60 7.60
CA LEU A 69 0.03 -39.64 7.77
C LEU A 69 0.05 -40.22 9.19
N ASP A 70 1.23 -40.56 9.69
CA ASP A 70 1.38 -41.13 11.04
C ASP A 70 0.94 -40.14 12.14
N THR A 71 1.19 -38.85 11.93
CA THR A 71 0.74 -37.79 12.84
C THR A 71 -0.78 -37.67 12.83
N ILE A 72 -1.42 -37.71 11.66
CA ILE A 72 -2.89 -37.69 11.57
C ILE A 72 -3.50 -38.87 12.33
N THR A 73 -2.98 -40.08 12.11
CA THR A 73 -3.46 -41.28 12.80
C THR A 73 -3.34 -41.14 14.31
N SER A 74 -2.18 -40.73 14.83
CA SER A 74 -1.98 -40.60 16.28
C SER A 74 -2.75 -39.43 16.90
N ILE A 75 -2.98 -38.33 16.17
CA ILE A 75 -3.88 -37.26 16.62
C ILE A 75 -5.30 -37.80 16.71
N ASN A 76 -5.79 -38.51 15.68
CA ASN A 76 -7.13 -39.08 15.69
C ASN A 76 -7.32 -40.05 16.86
N GLU A 77 -6.35 -40.93 17.14
CA GLU A 77 -6.38 -41.79 18.34
C GLU A 77 -6.47 -40.97 19.63
N ALA A 78 -5.66 -39.91 19.77
CA ALA A 78 -5.69 -39.04 20.94
C ALA A 78 -7.02 -38.29 21.10
N LEU A 79 -7.72 -37.97 20.00
CA LEU A 79 -9.03 -37.31 20.01
C LEU A 79 -10.19 -38.22 20.44
N HIS A 80 -10.04 -39.54 20.34
CA HIS A 80 -11.05 -40.49 20.82
C HIS A 80 -10.97 -40.73 22.35
N ASP A 81 -9.87 -40.33 22.98
CA ASP A 81 -9.69 -40.36 24.43
C ASP A 81 -10.05 -39.00 25.04
N SER A 82 -11.10 -38.95 25.87
CA SER A 82 -11.59 -37.71 26.46
C SER A 82 -10.56 -36.99 27.35
N ALA A 83 -9.64 -37.73 27.98
CA ALA A 83 -8.58 -37.15 28.80
C ALA A 83 -7.46 -36.53 27.94
N ARG A 84 -7.23 -37.06 26.74
CA ARG A 84 -6.17 -36.60 25.83
C ARG A 84 -6.64 -35.62 24.77
N ALA A 85 -7.92 -35.64 24.39
CA ALA A 85 -8.44 -34.89 23.25
C ALA A 85 -8.13 -33.38 23.31
N THR A 86 -8.17 -32.79 24.49
CA THR A 86 -7.86 -31.37 24.72
C THR A 86 -6.57 -31.14 25.49
N ALA A 87 -5.76 -32.18 25.73
CA ALA A 87 -4.48 -32.07 26.44
C ALA A 87 -3.46 -31.21 25.66
N ASP A 88 -2.46 -30.65 26.37
CA ASP A 88 -1.48 -29.74 25.75
C ASP A 88 -0.64 -30.45 24.68
N ALA A 89 -0.39 -31.75 24.86
CA ALA A 89 0.27 -32.60 23.87
C ALA A 89 -0.51 -32.65 22.55
N THR A 90 -1.83 -32.92 22.61
CA THR A 90 -2.69 -32.95 21.42
C THR A 90 -2.78 -31.57 20.76
N ILE A 91 -2.92 -30.50 21.55
CA ILE A 91 -2.92 -29.12 21.02
C ILE A 91 -1.59 -28.81 20.30
N LEU A 92 -0.45 -29.18 20.89
CA LEU A 92 0.86 -29.00 20.29
C LEU A 92 1.00 -29.83 19.00
N ALA A 93 0.53 -31.08 18.98
CA ALA A 93 0.56 -31.92 17.80
C ALA A 93 -0.25 -31.32 16.64
N VAL A 94 -1.47 -30.83 16.92
CA VAL A 94 -2.31 -30.16 15.91
C VAL A 94 -1.68 -28.83 15.49
N LEU A 95 -1.08 -28.07 16.40
CA LEU A 95 -0.35 -26.83 16.08
C LEU A 95 0.76 -27.06 15.05
N MET A 96 1.51 -28.16 15.16
CA MET A 96 2.57 -28.52 14.22
C MET A 96 2.04 -28.88 12.81
N MET A 97 0.71 -29.00 12.65
CA MET A 97 0.04 -29.41 11.41
C MET A 97 -0.72 -28.25 10.72
N VAL A 98 -0.73 -27.04 11.28
CA VAL A 98 -1.52 -25.90 10.74
C VAL A 98 -0.97 -25.31 9.44
N GLU A 99 0.12 -25.86 8.92
CA GLU A 99 0.58 -25.63 7.55
C GLU A 99 0.64 -26.94 6.78
N LYS A 100 0.51 -26.87 5.46
CA LYS A 100 0.67 -28.02 4.59
C LYS A 100 2.15 -28.46 4.62
N PRO A 101 2.44 -29.72 4.96
CA PRO A 101 3.83 -30.20 5.01
C PRO A 101 4.42 -30.42 3.62
N LEU A 102 3.56 -30.64 2.63
CA LEU A 102 3.93 -30.87 1.24
C LEU A 102 3.64 -29.60 0.44
N LEU A 103 4.63 -29.20 -0.34
CA LEU A 103 4.62 -27.99 -1.15
C LEU A 103 4.16 -28.34 -2.56
N GLN A 104 3.61 -27.34 -3.25
CA GLN A 104 3.37 -27.43 -4.68
C GLN A 104 4.65 -27.02 -5.43
N ASP A 105 5.03 -27.76 -6.46
CA ASP A 105 6.33 -27.62 -7.14
C ASP A 105 6.49 -26.31 -7.96
N HIS A 106 5.44 -25.51 -8.11
CA HIS A 106 5.44 -24.29 -8.94
C HIS A 106 5.78 -23.00 -8.19
N ASN A 107 6.17 -23.06 -6.91
CA ASN A 107 6.54 -21.87 -6.15
C ASN A 107 7.88 -21.28 -6.64
N GLU A 108 7.91 -19.98 -6.89
CA GLU A 108 9.14 -19.22 -7.15
C GLU A 108 9.87 -18.92 -5.83
N TRP A 109 10.67 -19.88 -5.33
CA TRP A 109 11.38 -19.74 -4.05
C TRP A 109 12.41 -18.62 -4.00
N SER A 110 12.87 -18.14 -5.15
CA SER A 110 13.74 -16.97 -5.27
C SER A 110 13.00 -15.64 -5.17
N LYS A 111 11.67 -15.64 -5.20
CA LYS A 111 10.84 -14.43 -5.21
C LYS A 111 11.05 -13.64 -3.92
N ARG A 112 11.45 -12.38 -4.10
CA ARG A 112 11.70 -11.44 -3.00
C ARG A 112 10.49 -10.53 -2.78
N SER A 113 10.35 -10.03 -1.56
CA SER A 113 9.41 -8.95 -1.28
C SER A 113 9.79 -7.72 -2.11
N PRO A 114 8.82 -6.93 -2.61
CA PRO A 114 9.13 -5.65 -3.23
C PRO A 114 9.73 -4.63 -2.25
N PHE A 115 9.55 -4.86 -0.95
CA PHE A 115 10.12 -4.07 0.14
C PHE A 115 11.38 -4.72 0.72
N GLN A 116 12.22 -3.92 1.38
CA GLN A 116 13.50 -4.33 1.98
C GLN A 116 13.49 -4.25 3.51
N ALA A 117 12.43 -4.77 4.12
CA ALA A 117 12.28 -4.72 5.56
C ALA A 117 13.47 -5.35 6.30
N PRO A 118 13.95 -4.71 7.38
CA PRO A 118 14.84 -5.35 8.32
C PRO A 118 14.05 -6.40 9.14
N LEU A 119 14.76 -7.21 9.94
CA LEU A 119 14.15 -8.13 10.91
C LEU A 119 13.19 -9.18 10.31
N HIS A 120 13.34 -9.53 9.02
CA HIS A 120 12.51 -10.57 8.38
C HIS A 120 12.62 -11.95 9.05
N GLY A 121 13.75 -12.24 9.70
CA GLY A 121 13.97 -13.46 10.47
C GLY A 121 13.45 -13.41 11.92
N LEU A 122 12.88 -12.29 12.38
CA LEU A 122 12.38 -12.16 13.76
C LEU A 122 11.17 -13.08 13.95
N GLN A 123 11.30 -14.05 14.87
CA GLN A 123 10.40 -15.21 15.04
C GLN A 123 10.30 -16.11 13.80
N TRP A 124 11.36 -16.24 13.00
CA TRP A 124 11.35 -17.07 11.78
C TRP A 124 10.19 -16.71 10.84
N LEU A 125 9.82 -15.43 10.79
CA LEU A 125 8.66 -14.97 10.04
C LEU A 125 8.82 -15.26 8.54
N ASP A 126 10.01 -15.05 7.98
CA ASP A 126 10.37 -15.43 6.62
C ASP A 126 10.11 -16.92 6.30
N VAL A 127 10.48 -17.84 7.20
CA VAL A 127 10.22 -19.28 7.02
C VAL A 127 8.74 -19.61 7.21
N HIS A 128 8.13 -19.13 8.29
CA HIS A 128 6.72 -19.43 8.60
C HIS A 128 5.75 -18.86 7.56
N SER A 129 6.04 -17.67 7.02
CA SER A 129 5.20 -17.04 5.99
C SER A 129 5.39 -17.63 4.59
N ALA A 130 6.46 -18.40 4.35
CA ALA A 130 6.63 -19.14 3.10
C ALA A 130 5.88 -20.49 3.07
N ARG A 131 5.37 -20.94 4.22
CA ARG A 131 4.59 -22.17 4.34
C ARG A 131 3.12 -21.91 3.99
N GLU A 132 2.48 -22.92 3.43
CA GLU A 132 1.07 -22.81 3.02
C GLU A 132 0.14 -23.11 4.20
N PRO A 133 -0.82 -22.25 4.54
CA PRO A 133 -1.79 -22.55 5.58
C PRO A 133 -2.59 -23.83 5.30
N ASN A 134 -2.80 -24.65 6.33
CA ASN A 134 -3.72 -25.78 6.31
C ASN A 134 -4.98 -25.44 7.12
N LEU A 135 -6.02 -25.01 6.41
CA LEU A 135 -7.26 -24.53 7.03
C LEU A 135 -7.97 -25.60 7.88
N VAL A 136 -7.90 -26.88 7.48
CA VAL A 136 -8.54 -27.98 8.23
C VAL A 136 -7.89 -28.11 9.61
N HIS A 137 -6.56 -28.18 9.66
CA HIS A 137 -5.83 -28.29 10.93
C HIS A 137 -5.89 -27.00 11.75
N GLN A 138 -5.91 -25.82 11.11
CA GLN A 138 -6.10 -24.55 11.81
C GLN A 138 -7.49 -24.46 12.46
N MET A 139 -8.55 -24.86 11.75
CA MET A 139 -9.91 -24.93 12.31
C MET A 139 -9.98 -25.95 13.45
N GLY A 140 -9.35 -27.12 13.28
CA GLY A 140 -9.23 -28.14 14.32
C GLY A 140 -8.52 -27.62 15.58
N LEU A 141 -7.40 -26.91 15.41
CA LEU A 141 -6.67 -26.28 16.50
C LEU A 141 -7.55 -25.30 17.28
N HIS A 142 -8.22 -24.39 16.57
CA HIS A 142 -9.15 -23.44 17.19
C HIS A 142 -10.26 -24.16 17.96
N LYS A 143 -10.85 -25.21 17.38
CA LYS A 143 -11.93 -25.99 18.01
C LYS A 143 -11.47 -26.69 19.29
N ILE A 144 -10.30 -27.35 19.28
CA ILE A 144 -9.78 -28.05 20.47
C ILE A 144 -9.44 -27.06 21.59
N ILE A 145 -8.83 -25.92 21.26
CA ILE A 145 -8.56 -24.85 22.23
C ILE A 145 -9.87 -24.31 22.82
N SER A 146 -10.89 -24.09 22.00
CA SER A 146 -12.21 -23.66 22.44
C SER A 146 -12.85 -24.68 23.39
N LEU A 147 -12.79 -25.98 23.05
CA LEU A 147 -13.30 -27.07 23.91
C LEU A 147 -12.55 -27.16 25.24
N ARG A 148 -11.27 -26.80 25.28
CA ARG A 148 -10.50 -26.71 26.52
C ARG A 148 -10.88 -25.51 27.40
N GLY A 149 -11.65 -24.55 26.88
CA GLY A 149 -11.98 -23.30 27.56
C GLY A 149 -11.06 -22.13 27.22
N GLY A 150 -10.36 -22.18 26.08
CA GLY A 150 -9.55 -21.09 25.54
C GLY A 150 -8.05 -21.18 25.87
N LEU A 151 -7.27 -20.24 25.32
CA LEU A 151 -5.80 -20.22 25.45
C LEU A 151 -5.30 -20.09 26.89
N ALA A 152 -6.08 -19.49 27.80
CA ALA A 152 -5.74 -19.40 29.22
C ALA A 152 -5.67 -20.77 29.92
N GLN A 153 -6.27 -21.81 29.34
CA GLN A 153 -6.26 -23.18 29.86
C GLN A 153 -5.08 -24.02 29.35
N VAL A 154 -4.33 -23.51 28.37
CA VAL A 154 -3.08 -24.11 27.88
C VAL A 154 -1.99 -23.80 28.91
N LYS A 155 -1.37 -24.83 29.50
CA LYS A 155 -0.45 -24.66 30.65
C LYS A 155 1.01 -24.84 30.26
N THR A 156 1.29 -25.59 29.20
CA THR A 156 2.64 -25.73 28.66
C THR A 156 3.23 -24.36 28.27
N PRO A 157 4.37 -23.96 28.87
CA PRO A 157 5.00 -22.69 28.57
C PRO A 157 5.26 -22.50 27.07
N GLY A 158 5.02 -21.28 26.59
CA GLY A 158 5.19 -20.89 25.19
C GLY A 158 4.16 -21.44 24.20
N LEU A 159 3.40 -22.50 24.54
CA LEU A 159 2.48 -23.14 23.59
C LEU A 159 1.34 -22.21 23.15
N ALA A 160 0.73 -21.47 24.09
CA ALA A 160 -0.33 -20.53 23.77
C ALA A 160 0.16 -19.39 22.85
N ALA A 161 1.33 -18.81 23.15
CA ALA A 161 1.94 -17.77 22.33
C ALA A 161 2.33 -18.28 20.93
N ALA A 162 2.86 -19.50 20.85
CA ALA A 162 3.16 -20.15 19.58
C ALA A 162 1.89 -20.41 18.75
N ALA A 163 0.82 -20.91 19.38
CA ALA A 163 -0.46 -21.13 18.72
C ALA A 163 -1.03 -19.83 18.15
N PHE A 164 -1.09 -18.77 18.96
CA PHE A 164 -1.49 -17.43 18.52
C PHE A 164 -0.63 -16.93 17.34
N TYR A 165 0.70 -16.96 17.48
CA TYR A 165 1.59 -16.44 16.45
C TYR A 165 1.44 -17.19 15.12
N ARG A 166 1.36 -18.53 15.15
CA ARG A 166 1.21 -19.36 13.95
C ARG A 166 -0.10 -19.06 13.22
N VAL A 167 -1.22 -18.89 13.95
CA VAL A 167 -2.48 -18.51 13.31
C VAL A 167 -2.49 -17.05 12.84
N LEU A 168 -1.79 -16.13 13.53
CA LEU A 168 -1.66 -14.74 13.08
C LEU A 168 -0.94 -14.65 11.73
N VAL A 169 0.16 -15.40 11.56
CA VAL A 169 0.88 -15.49 10.27
C VAL A 169 -0.05 -16.02 9.18
N ASN A 170 -0.74 -17.14 9.44
CA ASN A 170 -1.68 -17.73 8.48
C ASN A 170 -2.83 -16.78 8.13
N SER A 171 -3.45 -16.13 9.11
CA SER A 171 -4.50 -15.12 8.92
C SER A 171 -4.01 -13.92 8.11
N THR A 172 -2.76 -13.50 8.30
CA THR A 172 -2.17 -12.43 7.49
C THR A 172 -1.96 -12.87 6.04
N LEU A 173 -1.47 -14.09 5.80
CA LEU A 173 -1.33 -14.65 4.44
C LEU A 173 -2.68 -14.77 3.72
N LEU A 174 -3.73 -15.12 4.46
CA LEU A 174 -5.08 -15.34 3.95
C LEU A 174 -5.94 -14.07 3.93
N LEU A 175 -5.41 -12.95 4.43
CA LEU A 175 -6.14 -11.69 4.59
C LEU A 175 -7.45 -11.85 5.40
N SER A 176 -7.41 -12.64 6.46
CA SER A 176 -8.56 -12.96 7.31
C SER A 176 -8.33 -12.59 8.78
N PRO A 177 -9.39 -12.45 9.59
CA PRO A 177 -9.24 -12.21 11.02
C PRO A 177 -8.53 -13.38 11.73
N PRO A 178 -7.68 -13.12 12.74
CA PRO A 178 -7.07 -14.16 13.56
C PRO A 178 -8.14 -14.91 14.39
N PRO A 179 -8.20 -16.26 14.34
CA PRO A 179 -9.22 -17.02 15.07
C PRO A 179 -8.92 -17.18 16.57
N LEU A 180 -7.74 -16.76 17.03
CA LEU A 180 -7.33 -16.84 18.43
C LEU A 180 -7.04 -15.44 18.97
N PRO A 181 -7.35 -15.17 20.25
CA PRO A 181 -7.02 -13.89 20.87
C PRO A 181 -5.49 -13.72 20.99
N PHE A 182 -5.07 -12.46 21.10
CA PHE A 182 -3.66 -12.10 21.30
C PHE A 182 -3.06 -12.77 22.54
N VAL A 183 -1.84 -13.31 22.41
CA VAL A 183 -1.03 -13.83 23.51
C VAL A 183 0.41 -13.36 23.35
N ALA A 184 0.90 -12.59 24.32
CA ALA A 184 2.29 -12.13 24.36
C ALA A 184 3.26 -13.25 24.74
N LEU A 185 4.46 -13.23 24.18
CA LEU A 185 5.59 -14.07 24.59
C LEU A 185 6.04 -13.74 26.02
N SER A 186 6.12 -12.44 26.35
CA SER A 186 6.48 -11.94 27.67
C SER A 186 5.46 -12.27 28.76
N GLY A 187 4.24 -12.63 28.37
CA GLY A 187 3.10 -12.80 29.26
C GLY A 187 2.55 -11.48 29.83
N GLN A 188 2.99 -10.34 29.30
CA GLN A 188 2.34 -9.04 29.51
C GLN A 188 0.94 -9.04 28.90
N ASN A 189 0.05 -8.24 29.46
CA ASN A 189 -1.28 -8.05 28.87
C ASN A 189 -1.21 -7.05 27.69
N ALA A 190 -2.22 -7.06 26.82
CA ALA A 190 -2.25 -6.21 25.64
C ALA A 190 -2.18 -4.71 25.99
N SER A 191 -2.85 -4.27 27.07
CA SER A 191 -2.88 -2.87 27.49
C SER A 191 -1.50 -2.37 27.93
N GLU A 192 -0.70 -3.18 28.62
CA GLU A 192 0.69 -2.83 28.97
C GLU A 192 1.54 -2.58 27.74
N ILE A 193 1.40 -3.44 26.72
CA ILE A 193 2.14 -3.31 25.46
C ILE A 193 1.66 -2.09 24.67
N GLU A 194 0.35 -1.83 24.64
CA GLU A 194 -0.24 -0.63 24.04
C GLU A 194 0.27 0.65 24.70
N ASN A 195 0.34 0.68 26.03
CA ASN A 195 0.88 1.81 26.77
C ASN A 195 2.34 2.09 26.39
N HIS A 196 3.17 1.06 26.23
CA HIS A 196 4.55 1.22 25.74
C HIS A 196 4.61 1.77 24.32
N LEU A 197 3.74 1.32 23.41
CA LEU A 197 3.63 1.86 22.05
C LEU A 197 3.21 3.33 22.06
N LEU A 198 2.23 3.69 22.89
CA LEU A 198 1.73 5.06 23.03
C LEU A 198 2.79 6.02 23.57
N LEU A 199 3.59 5.59 24.56
CA LEU A 199 4.73 6.36 25.06
C LEU A 199 5.75 6.63 23.95
N GLY A 200 6.04 5.63 23.11
CA GLY A 200 6.86 5.79 21.91
C GLY A 200 6.27 6.85 20.96
N THR A 201 4.97 6.79 20.71
CA THR A 201 4.25 7.79 19.89
C THR A 201 4.38 9.19 20.46
N MET A 202 4.22 9.39 21.78
CA MET A 202 4.32 10.71 22.42
C MET A 202 5.69 11.36 22.24
N ASN A 203 6.77 10.58 22.25
CA ASN A 203 8.11 11.11 21.95
C ASN A 203 8.25 11.54 20.48
N LEU A 204 7.46 10.96 19.56
CA LEU A 204 7.37 11.33 18.14
C LEU A 204 6.39 12.48 17.86
N VAL A 205 5.51 12.85 18.81
CA VAL A 205 4.44 13.87 18.65
C VAL A 205 4.98 15.26 18.28
N ASN A 206 6.26 15.54 18.51
CA ASN A 206 6.89 16.79 18.03
C ASN A 206 7.02 16.88 16.49
N ARG A 207 6.68 15.83 15.73
CA ARG A 207 6.60 15.86 14.26
C ARG A 207 5.17 15.61 13.75
N LEU A 208 4.45 16.72 13.47
CA LEU A 208 3.23 16.85 12.66
C LEU A 208 2.33 15.59 12.62
N ASN A 209 1.39 15.51 13.56
CA ASN A 209 0.50 14.37 13.71
C ASN A 209 -0.64 14.37 12.67
N VAL A 210 -0.29 14.14 11.41
CA VAL A 210 -1.22 14.12 10.26
C VAL A 210 -2.33 13.09 10.47
N LEU A 211 -2.02 11.93 11.04
CA LEU A 211 -2.98 10.84 11.24
C LEU A 211 -4.17 11.25 12.13
N ASN A 212 -3.98 12.16 13.09
CA ASN A 212 -5.07 12.64 13.94
C ASN A 212 -6.06 13.56 13.23
N LYS A 213 -5.62 14.20 12.13
CA LYS A 213 -6.44 15.13 11.35
C LYS A 213 -7.21 14.42 10.23
N LEU A 214 -6.80 13.21 9.88
CA LEU A 214 -7.48 12.40 8.88
C LEU A 214 -8.75 11.79 9.48
N PRO A 215 -9.90 11.84 8.77
CA PRO A 215 -11.18 11.34 9.27
C PRO A 215 -11.29 9.80 9.28
N LEU A 216 -10.22 9.06 9.57
CA LEU A 216 -10.24 7.59 9.59
C LEU A 216 -11.07 7.04 10.75
N GLU A 217 -11.62 5.84 10.59
CA GLU A 217 -12.19 5.06 11.70
C GLU A 217 -11.20 4.93 12.87
N SER A 218 -11.71 4.90 14.10
CA SER A 218 -10.90 4.96 15.32
C SER A 218 -9.93 3.79 15.45
N GLU A 219 -10.39 2.58 15.15
CA GLU A 219 -9.57 1.36 15.25
C GLU A 219 -8.42 1.39 14.23
N LEU A 220 -8.71 1.74 12.97
CA LEU A 220 -7.69 1.89 11.93
C LEU A 220 -6.67 2.96 12.30
N ARG A 221 -7.13 4.11 12.82
CA ARG A 221 -6.24 5.18 13.27
C ARG A 221 -5.31 4.72 14.40
N GLN A 222 -5.82 3.99 15.39
CA GLN A 222 -5.03 3.45 16.49
C GLN A 222 -3.97 2.47 15.98
N VAL A 223 -4.33 1.58 15.05
CA VAL A 223 -3.39 0.66 14.41
C VAL A 223 -2.29 1.41 13.65
N MET A 224 -2.64 2.43 12.87
CA MET A 224 -1.64 3.23 12.14
C MET A 224 -0.68 3.96 13.09
N HIS A 225 -1.15 4.44 14.25
CA HIS A 225 -0.29 4.98 15.30
C HIS A 225 0.64 3.92 15.89
N GLY A 226 0.13 2.72 16.17
CA GLY A 226 0.92 1.59 16.63
C GLY A 226 2.02 1.21 15.62
N LEU A 227 1.68 1.18 14.33
CA LEU A 227 2.64 0.94 13.26
C LEU A 227 3.70 2.04 13.18
N ARG A 228 3.30 3.31 13.32
CA ARG A 228 4.25 4.44 13.32
C ARG A 228 5.25 4.35 14.47
N ALA A 229 4.77 4.07 15.68
CA ALA A 229 5.62 3.87 16.85
C ALA A 229 6.56 2.68 16.66
N TYR A 230 6.03 1.55 16.18
CA TYR A 230 6.85 0.36 15.95
C TYR A 230 7.88 0.56 14.82
N THR A 231 7.54 1.28 13.75
CA THR A 231 8.48 1.66 12.69
C THR A 231 9.62 2.53 13.24
N ALA A 232 9.33 3.49 14.12
CA ALA A 232 10.36 4.29 14.78
C ALA A 232 11.26 3.43 15.68
N ASN A 233 10.68 2.48 16.43
CA ASN A 233 11.44 1.54 17.25
C ASN A 233 12.38 0.67 16.39
N ILE A 234 11.92 0.21 15.23
CA ILE A 234 12.77 -0.49 14.25
C ILE A 234 13.91 0.42 13.82
N ASP A 235 13.62 1.66 13.42
CA ASP A 235 14.63 2.61 12.93
C ASP A 235 15.71 2.92 13.99
N ASP A 236 15.31 3.10 15.25
CA ASP A 236 16.21 3.30 16.37
C ASP A 236 17.05 2.05 16.68
N TYR A 237 16.46 0.87 16.59
CA TYR A 237 17.14 -0.40 16.78
C TYR A 237 18.21 -0.64 15.70
N ILE A 238 17.85 -0.52 14.41
CA ILE A 238 18.79 -0.73 13.30
C ILE A 238 19.90 0.33 13.26
N SER A 239 19.61 1.55 13.72
CA SER A 239 20.58 2.64 13.79
C SER A 239 21.48 2.57 15.03
N GLY A 240 21.26 1.61 15.92
CA GLY A 240 22.01 1.49 17.18
C GLY A 240 21.74 2.62 18.19
N ARG A 241 20.70 3.44 17.98
CA ARG A 241 20.32 4.54 18.89
C ARG A 241 19.67 4.03 20.17
N SER A 242 19.11 2.83 20.15
CA SER A 242 18.54 2.17 21.32
C SER A 242 19.03 0.72 21.41
N PRO A 243 20.18 0.47 22.06
CA PRO A 243 20.77 -0.87 22.19
C PRO A 243 20.00 -1.78 23.17
N SER A 244 18.98 -1.29 23.86
CA SER A 244 18.29 -1.99 24.96
C SER A 244 16.98 -2.69 24.57
N TYR A 245 16.63 -2.78 23.29
CA TYR A 245 15.38 -3.45 22.90
C TYR A 245 15.46 -4.98 23.07
N SER A 246 14.59 -5.52 23.91
CA SER A 246 14.38 -6.96 24.02
C SER A 246 13.73 -7.49 22.74
N PRO A 247 14.30 -8.52 22.07
CA PRO A 247 13.66 -9.15 20.92
C PRO A 247 12.25 -9.65 21.22
N GLN A 248 11.98 -10.06 22.46
CA GLN A 248 10.66 -10.48 22.91
C GLN A 248 9.65 -9.31 22.90
N ALA A 249 10.06 -8.14 23.41
CA ALA A 249 9.21 -6.94 23.42
C ALA A 249 8.91 -6.45 22.00
N MET A 250 9.91 -6.49 21.10
CA MET A 250 9.68 -6.16 19.68
C MET A 250 8.66 -7.11 19.04
N CYS A 251 8.74 -8.41 19.34
CA CYS A 251 7.77 -9.39 18.85
C CYS A 251 6.35 -9.13 19.38
N ASP A 252 6.22 -8.88 20.67
CA ASP A 252 4.93 -8.65 21.31
C ASP A 252 4.25 -7.39 20.76
N GLN A 253 5.00 -6.28 20.64
CA GLN A 253 4.53 -5.05 20.00
C GLN A 253 4.10 -5.28 18.56
N ARG A 254 4.96 -5.90 17.75
CA ARG A 254 4.69 -6.20 16.34
C ARG A 254 3.42 -7.04 16.19
N ASN A 255 3.34 -8.14 16.93
CA ASN A 255 2.27 -9.12 16.81
C ASN A 255 0.94 -8.54 17.31
N LEU A 256 0.96 -7.67 18.32
CA LEU A 256 -0.25 -6.99 18.79
C LEU A 256 -0.80 -6.02 17.74
N VAL A 257 0.06 -5.18 17.17
CA VAL A 257 -0.35 -4.24 16.11
C VAL A 257 -0.85 -4.99 14.88
N GLN A 258 -0.18 -6.07 14.48
CA GLN A 258 -0.61 -6.92 13.37
C GLN A 258 -1.95 -7.63 13.68
N TYR A 259 -2.15 -8.10 14.92
CA TYR A 259 -3.40 -8.71 15.35
C TYR A 259 -4.58 -7.73 15.25
N HIS A 260 -4.39 -6.49 15.74
CA HIS A 260 -5.39 -5.44 15.62
C HIS A 260 -5.67 -5.10 14.16
N LEU A 261 -4.64 -4.94 13.31
CA LEU A 261 -4.81 -4.64 11.89
C LEU A 261 -5.63 -5.72 11.17
N MET A 262 -5.33 -6.99 11.40
CA MET A 262 -6.04 -8.11 10.76
C MET A 262 -7.43 -8.35 11.35
N SER A 263 -7.70 -7.87 12.57
CA SER A 263 -9.04 -7.88 13.17
C SER A 263 -9.99 -6.85 12.54
N ILE A 264 -9.45 -5.79 11.90
CA ILE A 264 -10.26 -4.83 11.15
C ILE A 264 -10.69 -5.49 9.82
N GLY A 265 -11.95 -5.90 9.77
CA GLY A 265 -12.57 -6.44 8.56
C GLY A 265 -12.66 -5.40 7.42
N PRO A 266 -13.10 -5.82 6.22
CA PRO A 266 -13.37 -4.88 5.13
C PRO A 266 -14.35 -3.79 5.56
N ILE A 267 -14.00 -2.54 5.31
CA ILE A 267 -14.81 -1.37 5.66
C ILE A 267 -15.73 -1.05 4.48
N ALA A 268 -17.02 -1.35 4.62
CA ALA A 268 -18.00 -1.07 3.58
C ALA A 268 -18.48 0.39 3.63
N GLY A 269 -18.79 0.97 2.47
CA GLY A 269 -19.44 2.27 2.37
C GLY A 269 -18.92 3.12 1.23
N THR A 270 -19.47 4.33 1.10
CA THR A 270 -19.03 5.37 0.17
C THR A 270 -18.39 6.53 0.94
N GLY A 271 -17.72 7.45 0.25
CA GLY A 271 -17.10 8.62 0.88
C GLY A 271 -16.05 8.21 1.92
N LEU A 272 -16.34 8.42 3.20
CA LEU A 272 -15.41 8.14 4.28
C LEU A 272 -15.11 6.66 4.50
N GLY A 273 -16.11 5.79 4.31
CA GLY A 273 -15.94 4.34 4.38
C GLY A 273 -14.99 3.85 3.29
N ALA A 274 -15.15 4.35 2.06
CA ALA A 274 -14.27 4.02 0.94
C ALA A 274 -12.81 4.46 1.19
N ILE A 275 -12.61 5.66 1.75
CA ILE A 275 -11.27 6.16 2.13
C ILE A 275 -10.65 5.30 3.22
N SER A 276 -11.42 4.93 4.22
CA SER A 276 -10.95 4.07 5.31
C SER A 276 -10.58 2.68 4.78
N GLU A 277 -11.32 2.13 3.82
CA GLU A 277 -10.98 0.84 3.21
C GLU A 277 -9.70 0.89 2.38
N VAL A 278 -9.54 1.87 1.50
CA VAL A 278 -8.29 1.99 0.71
C VAL A 278 -7.09 2.29 1.62
N CYS A 279 -7.31 3.02 2.72
CA CYS A 279 -6.30 3.24 3.75
C CYS A 279 -5.98 1.95 4.51
N ARG A 280 -6.97 1.13 4.86
CA ARG A 280 -6.80 -0.17 5.52
C ARG A 280 -6.01 -1.12 4.63
N LEU A 281 -6.36 -1.24 3.35
CA LEU A 281 -5.64 -2.06 2.37
C LEU A 281 -4.18 -1.61 2.21
N ALA A 282 -3.94 -0.31 2.04
CA ALA A 282 -2.58 0.23 1.99
C ALA A 282 -1.80 0.01 3.29
N THR A 283 -2.47 0.06 4.44
CA THR A 283 -1.88 -0.23 5.76
C THR A 283 -1.50 -1.71 5.88
N ILE A 284 -2.32 -2.63 5.37
CA ILE A 284 -1.96 -4.05 5.30
C ILE A 284 -0.73 -4.25 4.41
N ILE A 285 -0.71 -3.65 3.21
CA ILE A 285 0.45 -3.71 2.31
C ILE A 285 1.72 -3.21 3.02
N TYR A 286 1.65 -2.03 3.66
CA TYR A 286 2.76 -1.49 4.42
C TYR A 286 3.20 -2.45 5.53
N SER A 287 2.24 -2.98 6.30
CA SER A 287 2.58 -3.88 7.39
C SER A 287 3.30 -5.14 6.90
N ILE A 288 2.74 -5.85 5.91
CA ILE A 288 3.36 -7.09 5.40
C ILE A 288 4.64 -6.85 4.61
N GLY A 289 4.87 -5.61 4.16
CA GLY A 289 6.07 -5.18 3.46
C GLY A 289 7.17 -4.69 4.40
N VAL A 290 6.83 -4.17 5.58
CA VAL A 290 7.76 -3.38 6.42
C VAL A 290 7.83 -3.88 7.85
N THR A 291 6.72 -3.88 8.60
CA THR A 291 6.71 -4.13 10.06
C THR A 291 6.47 -5.59 10.42
N PHE A 292 5.70 -6.30 9.60
CA PHE A 292 5.43 -7.74 9.66
C PHE A 292 5.87 -8.41 8.34
N PRO A 293 7.17 -8.33 7.98
CA PRO A 293 7.65 -8.67 6.64
C PRO A 293 7.44 -10.13 6.29
N LEU A 294 6.46 -10.39 5.43
CA LEU A 294 6.19 -11.71 4.90
C LEU A 294 7.20 -12.06 3.78
N SER A 295 7.46 -13.34 3.62
CA SER A 295 8.27 -13.87 2.52
C SER A 295 7.65 -13.54 1.17
N GLY A 296 8.47 -13.05 0.24
CA GLY A 296 8.05 -12.74 -1.13
C GLY A 296 7.47 -13.94 -1.89
N VAL A 297 7.79 -15.16 -1.45
CA VAL A 297 7.27 -16.41 -2.02
C VAL A 297 5.74 -16.49 -1.93
N ARG A 298 5.13 -16.02 -0.82
CA ARG A 298 3.68 -16.17 -0.57
C ARG A 298 2.98 -14.91 -0.09
N ALA A 299 3.68 -13.81 0.14
CA ALA A 299 3.06 -12.56 0.55
C ALA A 299 1.99 -12.11 -0.49
N PRO A 300 0.76 -11.77 -0.06
CA PRO A 300 -0.37 -11.50 -0.95
C PRO A 300 -0.32 -10.10 -1.60
N PHE A 301 0.85 -9.59 -1.96
CA PHE A 301 1.02 -8.24 -2.53
C PHE A 301 0.20 -8.02 -3.80
N GLY A 302 0.22 -8.98 -4.73
CA GLY A 302 -0.54 -8.89 -5.98
C GLY A 302 -2.04 -8.80 -5.74
N THR A 303 -2.59 -9.66 -4.87
CA THR A 303 -4.00 -9.64 -4.47
C THR A 303 -4.36 -8.31 -3.82
N LEU A 304 -3.58 -7.84 -2.84
CA LEU A 304 -3.82 -6.57 -2.17
C LEU A 304 -3.76 -5.37 -3.12
N ALA A 305 -2.79 -5.34 -4.04
CA ALA A 305 -2.68 -4.27 -5.03
C ALA A 305 -3.89 -4.24 -5.98
N MET A 306 -4.36 -5.40 -6.45
CA MET A 306 -5.56 -5.50 -7.28
C MET A 306 -6.82 -5.10 -6.52
N THR A 307 -6.99 -5.53 -5.27
CA THR A 307 -8.14 -5.13 -4.43
C THR A 307 -8.11 -3.63 -4.15
N LEU A 308 -6.95 -3.06 -3.84
CA LEU A 308 -6.77 -1.64 -3.64
C LEU A 308 -7.11 -0.83 -4.89
N GLN A 309 -6.61 -1.25 -6.06
CA GLN A 309 -6.98 -0.65 -7.35
C GLN A 309 -8.49 -0.71 -7.56
N SER A 310 -9.11 -1.87 -7.35
CA SER A 310 -10.54 -2.06 -7.56
C SER A 310 -11.39 -1.16 -6.66
N GLU A 311 -11.04 -1.00 -5.38
CA GLU A 311 -11.78 -0.10 -4.48
C GLU A 311 -11.57 1.38 -4.81
N LEU A 312 -10.38 1.76 -5.30
CA LEU A 312 -10.12 3.11 -5.79
C LEU A 312 -10.95 3.44 -7.04
N GLU A 313 -11.06 2.51 -7.99
CA GLU A 313 -11.84 2.67 -9.23
C GLU A 313 -13.34 2.65 -8.97
N LYS A 314 -13.83 1.66 -8.21
CA LYS A 314 -15.25 1.46 -7.87
C LYS A 314 -15.86 2.69 -7.19
N ASN A 315 -15.08 3.37 -6.35
CA ASN A 315 -15.52 4.57 -5.64
C ASN A 315 -15.13 5.88 -6.35
N ASP A 316 -14.56 5.80 -7.57
CA ASP A 316 -14.08 6.94 -8.36
C ASP A 316 -13.22 7.92 -7.55
N LEU A 317 -12.34 7.37 -6.69
CA LEU A 317 -11.56 8.15 -5.74
C LEU A 317 -10.44 8.95 -6.42
N LEU A 318 -10.05 8.60 -7.64
CA LEU A 318 -9.12 9.39 -8.44
C LEU A 318 -9.68 10.77 -8.80
N ASN A 319 -10.96 10.83 -9.18
CA ASN A 319 -11.61 12.07 -9.61
C ASN A 319 -12.28 12.80 -8.45
N ASN A 320 -12.73 12.07 -7.42
CA ASN A 320 -13.56 12.60 -6.33
C ASN A 320 -12.88 12.49 -4.96
N TRP A 321 -11.55 12.44 -4.89
CA TRP A 321 -10.84 12.50 -3.60
C TRP A 321 -11.28 13.75 -2.83
N PRO A 322 -11.80 13.62 -1.59
CA PRO A 322 -12.35 14.76 -0.88
C PRO A 322 -11.27 15.75 -0.46
N ILE A 323 -11.68 17.00 -0.28
CA ILE A 323 -10.84 18.06 0.26
C ILE A 323 -10.74 17.83 1.77
N LEU A 324 -9.69 17.12 2.18
CA LEU A 324 -9.35 16.84 3.57
C LEU A 324 -8.03 17.49 3.90
N GLU A 325 -7.87 17.96 5.14
CA GLU A 325 -6.57 18.40 5.63
C GLU A 325 -5.59 17.23 5.54
N HIS A 326 -4.48 17.42 4.81
CA HIS A 326 -3.49 16.38 4.50
C HIS A 326 -4.01 15.16 3.71
N GLY A 327 -5.21 15.25 3.12
CA GLY A 327 -5.78 14.16 2.32
C GLY A 327 -4.97 13.85 1.06
N ASP A 328 -4.32 14.84 0.46
CA ASP A 328 -3.43 14.68 -0.69
C ASP A 328 -2.19 13.84 -0.35
N ILE A 329 -1.64 14.02 0.85
CA ILE A 329 -0.50 13.25 1.36
C ILE A 329 -0.90 11.79 1.60
N LEU A 330 -2.07 11.56 2.22
CA LEU A 330 -2.62 10.22 2.39
C LEU A 330 -2.81 9.53 1.04
N PHE A 331 -3.39 10.24 0.06
CA PHE A 331 -3.65 9.67 -1.25
C PHE A 331 -2.36 9.29 -1.99
N LEU A 332 -1.38 10.18 -1.96
CA LEU A 332 -0.03 9.91 -2.49
C LEU A 332 0.59 8.67 -1.83
N TRP A 333 0.47 8.55 -0.51
CA TRP A 333 0.98 7.40 0.22
C TRP A 333 0.28 6.09 -0.18
N ILE A 334 -1.05 6.09 -0.29
CA ILE A 334 -1.83 4.93 -0.74
C ILE A 334 -1.38 4.47 -2.13
N LEU A 335 -1.28 5.40 -3.09
CA LEU A 335 -0.86 5.07 -4.45
C LEU A 335 0.58 4.60 -4.53
N MET A 336 1.49 5.19 -3.73
CA MET A 336 2.90 4.79 -3.69
C MET A 336 3.05 3.37 -3.15
N VAL A 337 2.44 3.07 -1.99
CA VAL A 337 2.50 1.75 -1.36
C VAL A 337 1.82 0.69 -2.25
N GLY A 338 0.68 1.02 -2.87
CA GLY A 338 0.02 0.17 -3.87
C GLY A 338 0.89 -0.11 -5.09
N GLY A 339 1.56 0.93 -5.63
CA GLY A 339 2.48 0.79 -6.76
C GLY A 339 3.71 -0.06 -6.45
N ILE A 340 4.24 0.00 -5.23
CA ILE A 340 5.32 -0.88 -4.77
C ILE A 340 4.84 -2.33 -4.72
N ALA A 341 3.68 -2.59 -4.10
CA ALA A 341 3.11 -3.94 -4.02
C ALA A 341 2.75 -4.52 -5.39
N ALA A 342 2.41 -3.67 -6.35
CA ALA A 342 2.09 -4.07 -7.71
C ALA A 342 3.31 -4.43 -8.57
N ARG A 343 4.55 -4.50 -8.04
CA ARG A 343 5.80 -4.74 -8.81
C ARG A 343 5.67 -5.85 -9.88
N ASP A 344 5.15 -7.01 -9.50
CA ASP A 344 4.99 -8.16 -10.40
C ASP A 344 3.53 -8.37 -10.82
N SER A 345 2.69 -7.35 -10.67
CA SER A 345 1.26 -7.40 -11.00
C SER A 345 0.98 -6.63 -12.29
N PRO A 346 0.04 -7.09 -13.14
CA PRO A 346 -0.46 -6.31 -14.28
C PRO A 346 -0.97 -4.91 -13.89
N GLY A 347 -1.39 -4.72 -12.63
CA GLY A 347 -1.89 -3.45 -12.11
C GLY A 347 -0.82 -2.36 -11.91
N ARG A 348 0.48 -2.65 -12.04
CA ARG A 348 1.55 -1.65 -11.80
C ARG A 348 1.36 -0.38 -12.62
N GLY A 349 1.11 -0.54 -13.93
CA GLY A 349 0.97 0.57 -14.86
C GLY A 349 -0.14 1.55 -14.46
N TRP A 350 -1.24 1.03 -13.91
CA TRP A 350 -2.35 1.85 -13.43
C TRP A 350 -1.93 2.77 -12.26
N PHE A 351 -1.21 2.25 -11.27
CA PHE A 351 -0.68 3.07 -10.18
C PHE A 351 0.30 4.14 -10.70
N ILE A 352 1.18 3.78 -11.63
CA ILE A 352 2.13 4.71 -12.26
C ILE A 352 1.40 5.84 -12.99
N GLU A 353 0.34 5.53 -13.74
CA GLU A 353 -0.49 6.53 -14.42
C GLU A 353 -1.15 7.48 -13.44
N CYS A 354 -1.78 6.96 -12.39
CA CYS A 354 -2.43 7.76 -11.34
C CYS A 354 -1.43 8.68 -10.63
N LEU A 355 -0.26 8.15 -10.26
CA LEU A 355 0.82 8.91 -9.64
C LEU A 355 1.30 10.04 -10.56
N SER A 356 1.46 9.78 -11.86
CA SER A 356 1.88 10.79 -12.84
C SER A 356 0.91 11.98 -12.92
N GLU A 357 -0.38 11.74 -12.68
CA GLU A 357 -1.41 12.78 -12.71
C GLU A 357 -1.42 13.63 -11.44
N ILE A 358 -1.27 13.00 -10.28
CA ILE A 358 -1.25 13.73 -9.00
C ILE A 358 0.09 14.43 -8.75
N MET A 359 1.19 13.92 -9.32
CA MET A 359 2.54 14.50 -9.21
C MET A 359 2.77 15.69 -10.14
N PHE A 360 1.79 16.13 -10.94
CA PHE A 360 1.85 17.24 -11.91
C PHE A 360 2.22 18.62 -11.32
N VAL A 361 2.57 18.72 -10.04
CA VAL A 361 2.58 19.98 -9.30
C VAL A 361 3.85 20.83 -9.52
N SER A 362 4.93 20.33 -10.14
CA SER A 362 6.06 21.19 -10.56
C SER A 362 7.00 20.46 -11.52
N GLU A 363 7.57 21.16 -12.51
CA GLU A 363 8.62 20.62 -13.39
C GLU A 363 9.89 20.19 -12.60
N ASN A 364 9.98 20.51 -11.30
CA ASN A 364 11.16 20.30 -10.45
C ASN A 364 10.91 19.47 -9.17
N VAL A 365 9.82 18.70 -9.06
CA VAL A 365 9.59 17.87 -7.85
C VAL A 365 10.71 16.84 -7.70
N GLN A 366 11.50 16.94 -6.62
CA GLN A 366 12.55 15.98 -6.28
C GLN A 366 11.98 14.81 -5.46
N TRP A 367 12.62 13.65 -5.54
CA TRP A 367 12.26 12.49 -4.70
C TRP A 367 12.27 12.82 -3.20
N SER A 368 13.23 13.64 -2.73
CA SER A 368 13.30 14.04 -1.32
C SER A 368 12.01 14.70 -0.83
N CYS A 369 11.42 15.59 -1.62
CA CYS A 369 10.16 16.25 -1.29
C CYS A 369 8.97 15.27 -1.25
N VAL A 370 8.97 14.26 -2.12
CA VAL A 370 7.95 13.20 -2.11
C VAL A 370 8.11 12.33 -0.87
N LYS A 371 9.35 11.92 -0.57
CA LYS A 371 9.70 11.11 0.60
C LYS A 371 9.30 11.80 1.90
N GLU A 372 9.58 13.09 2.06
CA GLU A 372 9.17 13.86 3.24
C GLU A 372 7.67 13.76 3.50
N LYS A 373 6.84 13.84 2.44
CA LYS A 373 5.39 13.65 2.55
C LYS A 373 5.01 12.22 2.93
N LEU A 374 5.66 11.21 2.33
CA LEU A 374 5.40 9.81 2.65
C LEU A 374 5.72 9.47 4.11
N GLN A 375 6.80 10.03 4.64
CA GLN A 375 7.22 9.91 6.05
C GLN A 375 6.22 10.54 7.03
N MET A 376 5.36 11.45 6.59
CA MET A 376 4.30 12.02 7.44
C MET A 376 3.19 11.00 7.74
N ILE A 377 3.05 9.94 6.95
CA ILE A 377 2.09 8.84 7.17
C ILE A 377 2.81 7.64 7.79
N LEU A 378 3.41 6.77 6.96
CA LEU A 378 4.14 5.57 7.34
C LEU A 378 5.22 5.28 6.29
N TRP A 379 6.49 5.47 6.64
CA TRP A 379 7.60 5.18 5.73
C TRP A 379 8.83 4.81 6.54
N LEU A 380 9.47 3.69 6.19
CA LEU A 380 10.75 3.29 6.74
C LEU A 380 11.77 3.30 5.61
N ASP A 381 12.75 4.20 5.69
CA ASP A 381 13.67 4.48 4.60
C ASP A 381 14.35 3.22 4.06
N ILE A 382 14.95 2.41 4.95
CA ILE A 382 15.65 1.18 4.55
C ILE A 382 14.74 0.17 3.85
N ALA A 383 13.45 0.16 4.16
CA ALA A 383 12.50 -0.80 3.61
C ALA A 383 11.83 -0.32 2.33
N CYS A 384 11.59 0.99 2.21
CA CYS A 384 10.71 1.56 1.19
C CYS A 384 11.46 2.37 0.11
N ASP A 385 12.63 2.97 0.41
CA ASP A 385 13.24 3.98 -0.48
C ASP A 385 13.57 3.44 -1.87
N MET A 386 14.13 2.24 -1.98
CA MET A 386 14.51 1.69 -3.29
C MET A 386 13.28 1.51 -4.18
N ALA A 387 12.29 0.75 -3.71
CA ALA A 387 11.08 0.50 -4.48
C ALA A 387 10.23 1.76 -4.70
N GLY A 388 10.21 2.67 -3.72
CA GLY A 388 9.55 3.95 -3.83
C GLY A 388 10.17 4.84 -4.91
N ARG A 389 11.52 4.88 -4.99
CA ARG A 389 12.23 5.59 -6.06
C ARG A 389 11.96 4.99 -7.42
N ASP A 390 11.88 3.66 -7.55
CA ASP A 390 11.54 3.00 -8.81
C ASP A 390 10.16 3.47 -9.30
N VAL A 391 9.14 3.35 -8.43
CA VAL A 391 7.76 3.77 -8.71
C VAL A 391 7.67 5.26 -9.04
N TRP A 392 8.34 6.10 -8.26
CA TRP A 392 8.40 7.55 -8.51
C TRP A 392 9.07 7.88 -9.84
N SER A 393 10.17 7.21 -10.18
CA SER A 393 10.93 7.46 -11.41
C SER A 393 10.13 7.06 -12.65
N GLU A 394 9.41 5.94 -12.58
CA GLU A 394 8.49 5.49 -13.63
C GLU A 394 7.38 6.53 -13.87
N ALA A 395 6.72 7.01 -12.80
CA ALA A 395 5.65 8.00 -12.89
C ALA A 395 6.17 9.36 -13.39
N HIS A 396 7.34 9.79 -12.90
CA HIS A 396 7.98 11.03 -13.32
C HIS A 396 8.38 10.99 -14.80
N SER A 397 8.94 9.87 -15.27
CA SER A 397 9.30 9.68 -16.68
C SER A 397 8.07 9.70 -17.58
N LEU A 398 6.97 9.06 -17.17
CA LEU A 398 5.70 9.10 -17.90
C LEU A 398 5.16 10.53 -18.02
N LEU A 399 5.22 11.30 -16.94
CA LEU A 399 4.82 12.71 -16.92
C LEU A 399 5.67 13.57 -17.88
N GLN A 400 7.00 13.42 -17.84
CA GLN A 400 7.92 14.13 -18.75
C GLN A 400 7.63 13.79 -20.21
N ASN A 401 7.40 12.52 -20.53
CA ASN A 401 7.04 12.07 -21.88
C ASN A 401 5.72 12.68 -22.36
N ARG A 402 4.69 12.76 -21.48
CA ARG A 402 3.42 13.42 -21.80
C ARG A 402 3.61 14.91 -22.06
N ALA A 403 4.42 15.60 -21.26
CA ALA A 403 4.73 17.02 -21.43
C ALA A 403 5.53 17.29 -22.71
N GLN A 404 6.51 16.45 -23.04
CA GLN A 404 7.27 16.54 -24.28
C GLN A 404 6.39 16.31 -25.50
N ARG A 405 5.52 15.28 -25.49
CA ARG A 405 4.54 15.05 -26.57
C ARG A 405 3.59 16.23 -26.76
N ALA A 406 3.13 16.86 -25.67
CA ALA A 406 2.31 18.07 -25.75
C ALA A 406 3.06 19.28 -26.34
N LYS A 407 4.38 19.37 -26.12
CA LYS A 407 5.27 20.40 -26.71
C LYS A 407 5.65 20.05 -28.17
N SER A 408 5.69 18.78 -28.55
CA SER A 408 6.14 18.29 -29.87
C SER A 408 5.03 18.05 -30.89
N VAL A 409 3.75 18.08 -30.50
CA VAL A 409 2.66 18.20 -31.47
C VAL A 409 2.85 19.55 -32.15
N PRO A 410 3.18 19.60 -33.46
CA PRO A 410 3.18 20.87 -34.16
C PRO A 410 1.78 21.42 -33.98
N LEU A 411 1.65 22.67 -33.57
CA LEU A 411 0.50 23.45 -33.99
C LEU A 411 0.49 23.28 -35.50
N SER A 412 -0.35 22.38 -36.02
CA SER A 412 -0.72 22.39 -37.42
C SER A 412 -0.97 23.86 -37.69
N PRO A 413 -0.28 24.48 -38.67
CA PRO A 413 -0.71 25.78 -39.09
C PRO A 413 -2.15 25.52 -39.48
N ARG A 414 -3.10 25.98 -38.65
CA ARG A 414 -4.42 26.31 -39.13
C ARG A 414 -4.07 27.12 -40.34
N ALA A 415 -4.25 26.53 -41.52
CA ALA A 415 -4.15 27.24 -42.76
C ALA A 415 -4.94 28.51 -42.46
N ASN A 416 -4.24 29.64 -42.49
CA ASN A 416 -4.91 30.90 -42.57
C ASN A 416 -5.70 30.76 -43.86
N GLN A 417 -6.94 30.27 -43.77
CA GLN A 417 -8.00 30.73 -44.61
C GLN A 417 -8.09 32.22 -44.27
N LYS A 418 -7.16 32.99 -44.85
CA LYS A 418 -7.38 34.38 -45.18
C LYS A 418 -8.74 34.31 -45.85
N LEU A 419 -9.77 34.81 -45.18
CA LEU A 419 -11.06 35.06 -45.79
C LEU A 419 -10.74 35.78 -47.09
N LYS A 420 -10.82 35.08 -48.24
CA LYS A 420 -10.51 35.68 -49.54
C LYS A 420 -11.36 36.95 -49.63
N ALA A 421 -10.70 38.08 -49.86
CA ALA A 421 -11.42 39.33 -50.01
C ALA A 421 -12.30 39.23 -51.27
N PRO A 422 -13.49 39.85 -51.29
CA PRO A 422 -14.24 39.99 -52.54
C PRO A 422 -13.38 40.70 -53.58
N CYS A 423 -13.48 40.31 -54.86
CA CYS A 423 -12.72 40.92 -55.95
C CYS A 423 -13.00 42.43 -56.05
N ALA A 424 -12.11 43.19 -56.70
CA ALA A 424 -12.22 44.64 -56.79
C ALA A 424 -13.56 45.10 -57.39
N HIS A 425 -14.07 44.35 -58.37
CA HIS A 425 -15.36 44.62 -59.01
C HIS A 425 -16.55 44.41 -58.07
N CYS A 426 -16.65 43.25 -57.40
CA CYS A 426 -17.73 43.00 -56.44
C CYS A 426 -17.66 43.96 -55.24
N ARG A 427 -16.44 44.34 -54.82
CA ARG A 427 -16.22 45.32 -53.76
C ARG A 427 -16.72 46.72 -54.18
N SER A 428 -16.39 47.20 -55.38
CA SER A 428 -16.79 48.54 -55.84
C SER A 428 -18.31 48.64 -56.06
N LYS A 429 -18.93 47.55 -56.51
CA LYS A 429 -20.39 47.46 -56.69
C LYS A 429 -21.16 47.08 -55.42
N LYS A 430 -20.47 46.84 -54.30
CA LYS A 430 -21.05 46.38 -53.02
C LYS A 430 -21.97 45.14 -53.14
N ILE A 431 -21.65 44.24 -54.07
CA ILE A 431 -22.39 42.99 -54.30
C ILE A 431 -21.64 41.79 -53.72
N LYS A 432 -22.37 40.72 -53.40
CA LYS A 432 -21.78 39.49 -52.83
C LYS A 432 -20.89 38.79 -53.86
N CYS A 433 -19.65 38.50 -53.47
CA CYS A 433 -18.69 37.73 -54.26
C CYS A 433 -18.68 36.29 -53.76
N ASP A 434 -18.76 35.32 -54.68
CA ASP A 434 -18.58 33.88 -54.40
C ASP A 434 -17.11 33.53 -54.08
N LYS A 435 -16.17 34.37 -54.55
CA LYS A 435 -14.71 34.31 -54.30
C LYS A 435 -14.02 33.17 -55.05
N ASP A 436 -14.67 32.68 -56.11
CA ASP A 436 -14.06 31.85 -57.14
C ASP A 436 -13.17 32.72 -58.05
N ASP A 437 -12.28 32.09 -58.81
CA ASP A 437 -11.36 32.76 -59.72
C ASP A 437 -11.46 32.16 -61.13
N PRO A 438 -12.16 32.83 -62.07
CA PRO A 438 -12.91 34.08 -61.93
C PRO A 438 -14.28 33.90 -61.22
N CYS A 439 -14.74 34.94 -60.49
CA CYS A 439 -16.04 34.91 -59.80
C CYS A 439 -17.23 34.96 -60.77
N GLN A 440 -18.38 34.35 -60.44
CA GLN A 440 -19.52 34.26 -61.37
C GLN A 440 -20.05 35.62 -61.81
N ASN A 441 -20.01 36.62 -60.92
CA ASN A 441 -20.44 37.98 -61.26
C ASN A 441 -19.51 38.65 -62.28
N CYS A 442 -18.20 38.39 -62.21
CA CYS A 442 -17.24 38.87 -63.21
C CYS A 442 -17.41 38.12 -64.54
N VAL A 443 -17.67 36.81 -64.51
CA VAL A 443 -17.95 36.00 -65.70
C VAL A 443 -19.19 36.50 -66.44
N ARG A 444 -20.31 36.71 -65.73
CA ARG A 444 -21.56 37.23 -66.34
C ARG A 444 -21.43 38.65 -66.87
N SER A 445 -20.53 39.44 -66.28
CA SER A 445 -20.29 40.83 -66.70
C SER A 445 -19.22 40.95 -67.79
N GLY A 446 -18.59 39.85 -68.22
CA GLY A 446 -17.51 39.85 -69.21
C GLY A 446 -16.24 40.57 -68.76
N LEU A 447 -15.97 40.67 -67.46
CA LEU A 447 -14.86 41.43 -66.88
C LEU A 447 -13.79 40.50 -66.27
N SER A 448 -12.51 40.89 -66.36
CA SER A 448 -11.41 40.15 -65.76
C SER A 448 -11.44 40.23 -64.22
N CYS A 449 -11.40 39.07 -63.57
CA CYS A 449 -11.45 38.95 -62.11
C CYS A 449 -10.02 39.04 -61.54
N GLY A 450 -9.64 40.22 -61.03
CA GLY A 450 -8.30 40.46 -60.48
C GLY A 450 -8.34 41.20 -59.15
N SER A 451 -7.47 40.81 -58.21
CA SER A 451 -7.25 41.55 -56.97
C SER A 451 -6.23 42.67 -57.23
N ALA A 452 -6.71 43.91 -57.33
CA ALA A 452 -5.83 45.07 -57.37
C ALA A 452 -5.03 45.15 -56.06
N GLY A 453 -3.72 44.93 -56.16
CA GLY A 453 -2.77 45.19 -55.08
C GLY A 453 -2.73 46.69 -54.78
N ALA A 454 -2.95 47.05 -53.52
CA ALA A 454 -2.63 48.37 -53.00
C ALA A 454 -1.91 48.19 -51.66
N SER A 455 -0.63 48.54 -51.66
CA SER A 455 0.18 48.78 -50.48
C SER A 455 -0.39 49.97 -49.72
N ALA A 456 -1.12 49.69 -48.64
CA ALA A 456 -1.42 50.70 -47.63
C ALA A 456 -0.47 50.48 -46.46
N ALA A 457 0.36 51.49 -46.20
CA ALA A 457 1.30 51.57 -45.09
C ALA A 457 0.64 51.16 -43.77
N PHE A 458 1.17 50.12 -43.13
CA PHE A 458 0.84 49.82 -41.75
C PHE A 458 1.54 50.84 -40.86
N GLN A 459 0.79 51.85 -40.41
CA GLN A 459 1.15 52.53 -39.16
C GLN A 459 1.13 51.49 -38.04
N ALA A 460 2.25 51.38 -37.34
CA ALA A 460 2.38 50.57 -36.15
C ALA A 460 1.35 51.01 -35.11
N ARG A 461 0.30 50.20 -34.91
CA ARG A 461 -0.50 50.25 -33.68
C ARG A 461 0.14 49.29 -32.69
N VAL A 462 0.58 49.85 -31.57
CA VAL A 462 0.99 49.12 -30.38
C VAL A 462 -0.11 48.12 -30.04
N HIS A 463 0.18 46.82 -30.18
CA HIS A 463 -0.68 45.78 -29.64
C HIS A 463 -0.62 45.88 -28.12
N VAL A 464 -1.66 46.47 -27.51
CA VAL A 464 -1.99 46.18 -26.12
C VAL A 464 -2.27 44.68 -26.06
N PHE A 465 -1.43 43.94 -25.35
CA PHE A 465 -1.67 42.53 -25.04
C PHE A 465 -2.99 42.42 -24.27
N SER A 466 -4.07 42.07 -24.97
CA SER A 466 -5.29 41.61 -24.32
C SER A 466 -4.97 40.28 -23.64
N MET A 467 -4.65 40.31 -22.35
CA MET A 467 -4.53 39.12 -21.52
C MET A 467 -5.82 38.31 -21.66
N ARG A 468 -5.75 37.16 -22.34
CA ARG A 468 -6.89 36.24 -22.43
C ARG A 468 -7.15 35.69 -21.03
N GLN A 469 -8.20 36.18 -20.38
CA GLN A 469 -8.62 35.70 -19.07
C GLN A 469 -8.82 34.18 -19.10
N LYS A 470 -8.20 33.50 -18.14
CA LYS A 470 -8.20 32.03 -18.00
C LYS A 470 -9.52 31.59 -17.34
N PRO A 471 -10.07 30.41 -17.71
CA PRO A 471 -11.21 29.84 -17.00
C PRO A 471 -10.84 29.50 -15.55
N CYS A 472 -11.82 29.53 -14.63
CA CYS A 472 -11.60 29.12 -13.24
C CYS A 472 -11.14 27.66 -13.14
N ASP A 473 -10.43 27.31 -12.06
CA ASP A 473 -9.80 25.99 -11.94
C ASP A 473 -10.84 24.85 -11.93
N LEU A 474 -12.03 25.09 -11.36
CA LEU A 474 -13.11 24.10 -11.34
C LEU A 474 -13.68 23.83 -12.74
N CYS A 475 -14.00 24.86 -13.51
CA CYS A 475 -14.49 24.69 -14.88
C CYS A 475 -13.41 24.10 -15.80
N ARG A 476 -12.14 24.43 -15.56
CA ARG A 476 -10.99 23.84 -16.26
C ARG A 476 -10.89 22.33 -16.00
N ARG A 477 -10.95 21.91 -14.72
CA ARG A 477 -10.89 20.49 -14.32
C ARG A 477 -12.06 19.69 -14.90
N ARG A 478 -13.27 20.24 -14.83
CA ARG A 478 -14.49 19.61 -15.34
C ARG A 478 -14.63 19.69 -16.88
N ARG A 479 -13.67 20.29 -17.59
CA ARG A 479 -13.68 20.51 -19.04
C ARG A 479 -14.97 21.18 -19.55
N VAL A 480 -15.54 22.09 -18.76
CA VAL A 480 -16.78 22.81 -19.08
C VAL A 480 -16.54 24.29 -19.38
N ARG A 481 -17.46 24.92 -20.13
CA ARG A 481 -17.36 26.33 -20.50
C ARG A 481 -17.49 27.23 -19.26
N CYS A 482 -16.48 28.06 -19.03
CA CYS A 482 -16.47 29.12 -18.02
C CYS A 482 -16.74 30.46 -18.70
N ASP A 483 -17.65 31.24 -18.13
CA ASP A 483 -17.97 32.62 -18.49
C ASP A 483 -16.94 33.63 -17.97
N LYS A 484 -16.05 33.20 -17.06
CA LYS A 484 -14.89 33.95 -16.55
C LYS A 484 -15.25 35.13 -15.65
N GLU A 485 -16.48 35.19 -15.17
CA GLU A 485 -16.89 36.11 -14.11
C GLU A 485 -16.35 35.63 -12.74
N LYS A 486 -16.21 36.54 -11.77
CA LYS A 486 -15.76 36.24 -10.40
C LYS A 486 -16.90 36.50 -9.40
N PRO A 487 -17.59 35.46 -8.87
CA PRO A 487 -17.53 34.04 -9.23
C PRO A 487 -18.23 33.74 -10.55
N CYS A 488 -17.82 32.64 -11.21
CA CYS A 488 -18.37 32.21 -12.50
C CYS A 488 -19.84 31.78 -12.35
N LYS A 489 -20.74 32.06 -13.29
CA LYS A 489 -22.19 31.77 -13.14
C LYS A 489 -22.45 30.28 -12.93
N ARG A 490 -21.72 29.41 -13.64
CA ARG A 490 -21.81 27.94 -13.45
C ARG A 490 -21.35 27.49 -12.06
N CYS A 491 -20.41 28.22 -11.46
CA CYS A 491 -19.92 27.97 -10.11
C CYS A 491 -20.98 28.43 -9.09
N LYS A 492 -21.58 29.59 -9.33
CA LYS A 492 -22.66 30.17 -8.52
C LYS A 492 -23.92 29.30 -8.52
N ASP A 493 -24.37 28.88 -9.70
CA ASP A 493 -25.58 28.06 -9.90
C ASP A 493 -25.40 26.65 -9.32
N GLY A 494 -24.16 26.14 -9.28
CA GLY A 494 -23.83 24.84 -8.70
C GLY A 494 -23.40 24.88 -7.22
N GLY A 495 -23.43 26.04 -6.57
CA GLY A 495 -22.99 26.18 -5.18
C GLY A 495 -21.48 25.92 -4.95
N PHE A 496 -20.65 26.02 -5.99
CA PHE A 496 -19.22 25.73 -5.92
C PHE A 496 -18.37 27.00 -5.73
N ARG A 497 -17.32 26.93 -4.90
CA ARG A 497 -16.33 28.01 -4.75
C ARG A 497 -15.56 28.20 -6.06
N CYS A 498 -15.65 29.40 -6.64
CA CYS A 498 -14.97 29.77 -7.86
C CYS A 498 -13.56 30.30 -7.55
N VAL A 499 -12.51 29.59 -7.96
CA VAL A 499 -11.12 29.98 -7.68
C VAL A 499 -10.36 30.22 -8.99
N TYR A 500 -9.67 31.35 -9.07
CA TYR A 500 -8.73 31.66 -10.14
C TYR A 500 -7.30 31.63 -9.59
N ARG A 501 -6.35 31.16 -10.42
CA ARG A 501 -4.94 30.99 -10.06
C ARG A 501 -4.24 32.25 -9.53
N GLU A 502 -4.76 33.42 -9.85
CA GLU A 502 -4.25 34.73 -9.39
C GLU A 502 -4.68 35.03 -7.94
N ASP A 503 -5.80 34.48 -7.47
CA ASP A 503 -6.33 34.72 -6.13
C ASP A 503 -5.55 33.92 -5.06
N GLN A 504 -4.90 32.81 -5.46
CA GLN A 504 -4.03 31.99 -4.57
C GLN A 504 -2.70 32.66 -4.22
N TRP A 505 -2.23 33.62 -5.03
CA TRP A 505 -0.99 34.36 -4.78
C TRP A 505 -1.17 35.46 -3.74
N VAL A 506 -2.36 36.06 -3.66
CA VAL A 506 -2.64 37.14 -2.69
C VAL A 506 -2.82 36.58 -1.28
N GLU A 507 -3.57 35.48 -1.11
CA GLU A 507 -3.72 34.79 0.20
C GLU A 507 -2.37 34.27 0.74
N SER A 508 -1.47 33.79 -0.14
CA SER A 508 -0.14 33.29 0.27
C SER A 508 0.89 34.39 0.56
N LEU A 509 0.68 35.62 0.08
CA LEU A 509 1.47 36.79 0.45
C LEU A 509 1.01 37.39 1.80
N GLU A 510 -0.29 37.40 2.08
CA GLU A 510 -0.84 37.87 3.37
C GLU A 510 -0.54 36.90 4.55
N LEU A 511 -0.42 35.60 4.28
CA LEU A 511 0.03 34.60 5.26
C LEU A 511 1.55 34.65 5.54
N ARG A 512 2.35 35.13 4.59
CA ARG A 512 3.81 35.28 4.77
C ARG A 512 4.20 36.58 5.48
N SER A 513 3.41 37.65 5.33
CA SER A 513 3.63 38.90 6.05
C SER A 513 3.21 38.84 7.52
N SER A 514 2.35 37.90 7.90
CA SER A 514 1.89 37.72 9.29
C SER A 514 2.77 36.75 10.13
N GLN A 515 3.63 35.95 9.51
CA GLN A 515 4.57 35.05 10.20
C GLN A 515 6.01 35.58 10.33
N ALA A 516 6.31 36.77 9.77
CA ALA A 516 7.63 37.40 9.83
C ALA A 516 7.78 38.41 10.98
N GLY A 517 7.05 38.21 12.09
CA GLY A 517 7.07 39.11 13.24
C GLY A 517 6.88 38.39 14.57
N CYS A 518 7.90 37.65 15.01
CA CYS A 518 8.35 37.59 16.40
C CYS A 518 9.63 36.76 16.49
N SER A 519 10.61 37.35 17.16
CA SER A 519 11.93 36.84 17.53
C SER A 519 11.89 35.56 18.35
#